data_AF-A0A3D0LXE3-F1
#
_entry.id   AF-A0A3D0LXE3-F1
#
_cell.length_a   1.000
_cell.length_b   1.000
_cell.length_c   1.000
_cell.angle_alpha   90.00
_cell.angle_beta   90.00
_cell.angle_gamma   90.00
#
_symmetry.space_group_name_H-M   'P 1'
#
loop_
_entity.id
_entity.type
_entity.pdbx_description
1 polymer ?
#
loop_
_entity_poly.entity_id
_entity_poly.type
_entity_poly.pdbx_seq_one_letter_code
_entity_poly.pdbx_strand_id
1 'polypeptide(L)'
;MLPPSLNRTAGFICKGGVSVRIKVYQIDHEKDEKGVKFMPREYAGEHGGIDPFVYKTAFYGDVEAKNLEDIFRIFNTDEIPGTHQGHSLSVSDIVEVLDNVPSVENGCYFCDSVGFEKVDFDSSQCADMAGKRVLFVMPHHTPVEIRIGNDLKSMQRAVGGLIEMICPFEDESAILVCDEEGKLNGMEGNRRLEGDVIAGPFFIIRDDGEGGTTDLTDEQVQKYANRFAEPEEISPEEIEDHLGFTFTSM
;
A
#
# COMPACT_ATOMS: atom_id res chain seq x y z
N MET A 1 17.55 -10.04 29.95
CA MET A 1 18.01 -9.23 28.81
C MET A 1 16.76 -8.93 28.00
N LEU A 2 16.27 -7.70 28.08
CA LEU A 2 15.21 -7.20 27.19
C LEU A 2 15.80 -7.07 25.77
N PRO A 3 15.06 -7.42 24.70
CA PRO A 3 15.53 -7.18 23.35
C PRO A 3 15.71 -5.66 23.14
N PRO A 4 16.66 -5.25 22.29
CA PRO A 4 16.90 -3.84 22.00
C PRO A 4 15.64 -3.25 21.36
N SER A 5 15.23 -2.11 21.92
CA SER A 5 14.18 -1.20 21.47
C SER A 5 13.76 -1.36 20.00
N LEU A 6 12.48 -1.70 19.78
CA LEU A 6 11.74 -1.28 18.59
C LEU A 6 11.65 0.25 18.64
N ASN A 7 12.73 0.92 18.26
CA ASN A 7 12.76 2.34 17.99
C ASN A 7 13.20 2.52 16.53
N ARG A 8 12.46 1.88 15.63
CA ARG A 8 12.42 2.25 14.22
C ARG A 8 11.03 2.78 13.97
N THR A 9 10.78 3.95 14.50
CA THR A 9 9.78 4.87 13.99
C THR A 9 10.11 5.04 12.51
N ALA A 10 9.44 4.24 11.66
CA ALA A 10 9.20 4.64 10.29
C ALA A 10 8.39 5.91 10.45
N GLY A 11 9.08 7.05 10.34
CA GLY A 11 8.42 8.34 10.25
C GLY A 11 7.58 8.30 8.99
N PHE A 12 6.32 7.89 9.11
CA PHE A 12 5.23 8.45 8.33
C PHE A 12 5.18 9.93 8.76
N ILE A 13 6.13 10.69 8.24
CA ILE A 13 6.10 12.14 8.25
C ILE A 13 5.52 12.44 6.88
N CYS A 14 4.28 12.92 6.83
CA CYS A 14 3.79 13.63 5.66
C CYS A 14 4.83 14.69 5.25
N LYS A 15 5.61 14.41 4.20
CA LYS A 15 6.77 15.22 3.78
C LYS A 15 6.44 16.04 2.56
N GLY A 16 5.29 16.74 2.55
CA GLY A 16 4.98 17.78 1.57
C GLY A 16 5.19 17.36 0.10
N GLY A 17 5.07 16.06 -0.19
CA GLY A 17 4.99 15.52 -1.55
C GLY A 17 3.57 15.70 -2.09
N VAL A 18 3.42 15.58 -3.41
CA VAL A 18 2.08 15.43 -4.00
C VAL A 18 1.74 13.94 -3.91
N SER A 19 0.55 13.61 -3.42
CA SER A 19 0.03 12.24 -3.47
C SER A 19 -0.19 11.83 -4.92
N VAL A 20 0.41 10.72 -5.32
CA VAL A 20 0.29 10.16 -6.67
C VAL A 20 -0.21 8.72 -6.58
N ARG A 21 -1.35 8.42 -7.21
CA ARG A 21 -1.77 7.03 -7.36
C ARG A 21 -1.02 6.35 -8.48
N ILE A 22 -0.36 5.23 -8.14
CA ILE A 22 0.42 4.45 -9.08
C ILE A 22 0.11 2.96 -8.99
N LYS A 23 0.52 2.25 -10.04
CA LYS A 23 0.74 0.80 -10.00
C LYS A 23 2.18 0.48 -10.34
N VAL A 24 2.70 -0.58 -9.74
CA VAL A 24 4.00 -1.16 -10.08
C VAL A 24 3.77 -2.56 -10.62
N TYR A 25 4.34 -2.85 -11.78
CA TYR A 25 4.29 -4.16 -12.41
C TYR A 25 5.69 -4.76 -12.52
N GLN A 26 5.79 -6.04 -12.20
CA GLN A 26 7.05 -6.77 -12.26
C GLN A 26 6.87 -8.09 -13.00
N ILE A 27 7.90 -8.52 -13.72
CA ILE A 27 7.88 -9.77 -14.45
C ILE A 27 7.79 -10.95 -13.48
N ASP A 28 6.81 -11.81 -13.73
CA ASP A 28 6.69 -13.12 -13.12
C ASP A 28 7.78 -14.03 -13.70
N HIS A 29 8.73 -14.42 -12.84
CA HIS A 29 9.88 -15.24 -13.25
C HIS A 29 9.45 -16.57 -13.87
N GLU A 30 8.30 -17.13 -13.46
CA GLU A 30 7.81 -18.39 -14.03
C GLU A 30 7.29 -18.24 -15.47
N LYS A 31 6.95 -17.01 -15.88
CA LYS A 31 6.46 -16.69 -17.23
C LYS A 31 7.53 -16.08 -18.13
N ASP A 32 8.72 -15.80 -17.61
CA ASP A 32 9.79 -15.12 -18.34
C ASP A 32 10.60 -16.06 -19.25
N GLU A 33 9.94 -16.66 -20.23
CA GLU A 33 10.58 -17.59 -21.17
C GLU A 33 11.69 -16.94 -22.01
N LYS A 34 11.62 -15.61 -22.18
CA LYS A 34 12.55 -14.80 -22.98
C LYS A 34 13.72 -14.25 -22.17
N GLY A 35 13.72 -14.43 -20.84
CA GLY A 35 14.77 -13.94 -19.95
C GLY A 35 14.93 -12.41 -19.99
N VAL A 36 13.82 -11.69 -20.11
CA VAL A 36 13.81 -10.21 -20.19
C VAL A 36 13.74 -9.54 -18.81
N LYS A 37 13.54 -10.31 -17.74
CA LYS A 37 13.60 -9.80 -16.38
C LYS A 37 14.98 -9.25 -16.04
N PHE A 38 15.00 -8.05 -15.45
CA PHE A 38 16.19 -7.26 -15.15
C PHE A 38 17.01 -6.80 -16.36
N MET A 39 16.46 -6.90 -17.57
CA MET A 39 17.12 -6.48 -18.79
C MET A 39 16.60 -5.11 -19.27
N PRO A 40 17.47 -4.25 -19.84
CA PRO A 40 17.07 -2.94 -20.36
C PRO A 40 16.12 -3.07 -21.54
N ARG A 41 15.45 -1.96 -21.91
CA ARG A 41 14.42 -1.96 -22.94
C ARG A 41 14.95 -2.42 -24.30
N GLU A 42 16.19 -2.07 -24.63
CA GLU A 42 16.85 -2.49 -25.87
C GLU A 42 16.86 -4.02 -26.00
N TYR A 43 17.29 -4.72 -24.95
CA TYR A 43 17.29 -6.18 -24.91
C TYR A 43 15.86 -6.75 -25.03
N ALA A 44 14.89 -6.19 -24.29
CA ALA A 44 13.50 -6.61 -24.42
C ALA A 44 13.00 -6.46 -25.87
N GLY A 45 13.35 -5.36 -26.56
CA GLY A 45 13.03 -5.14 -27.97
C GLY A 45 13.58 -6.21 -28.91
N GLU A 46 14.82 -6.64 -28.69
CA GLU A 46 15.46 -7.73 -29.45
C GLU A 46 14.82 -9.10 -29.19
N HIS A 47 14.15 -9.26 -28.05
CA HIS A 47 13.56 -10.52 -27.58
C HIS A 47 12.02 -10.53 -27.68
N GLY A 48 11.45 -9.69 -28.55
CA GLY A 48 10.01 -9.68 -28.85
C GLY A 48 9.20 -8.70 -28.04
N GLY A 49 9.83 -7.67 -27.49
CA GLY A 49 9.22 -6.52 -26.83
C GLY A 49 8.81 -6.76 -25.38
N ILE A 50 8.18 -5.73 -24.81
CA ILE A 50 7.56 -5.78 -23.50
C ILE A 50 6.20 -6.46 -23.65
N ASP A 51 6.06 -7.66 -23.08
CA ASP A 51 4.83 -8.46 -23.11
C ASP A 51 4.08 -8.33 -21.78
N PRO A 52 2.96 -7.59 -21.69
CA PRO A 52 2.23 -7.42 -20.44
C PRO A 52 1.75 -8.73 -19.78
N PHE A 53 1.54 -9.82 -20.54
CA PHE A 53 1.04 -11.10 -20.00
C PHE A 53 2.03 -11.79 -19.03
N VAL A 54 3.32 -11.47 -19.14
CA VAL A 54 4.35 -12.00 -18.23
C VAL A 54 4.49 -11.19 -16.94
N TYR A 55 3.78 -10.05 -16.83
CA TYR A 55 3.83 -9.20 -15.65
C TYR A 55 2.72 -9.54 -14.64
N LYS A 56 3.00 -9.22 -13.39
CA LYS A 56 2.02 -9.16 -12.31
C LYS A 56 2.06 -7.79 -11.64
N THR A 57 0.92 -7.37 -11.10
CA THR A 57 0.82 -6.18 -10.27
C THR A 57 1.48 -6.46 -8.93
N ALA A 58 2.55 -5.73 -8.63
CA ALA A 58 3.30 -5.82 -7.37
C ALA A 58 2.84 -4.78 -6.33
N PHE A 59 2.22 -3.68 -6.77
CA PHE A 59 1.68 -2.64 -5.92
C PHE A 59 0.58 -1.85 -6.64
N TYR A 60 -0.40 -1.39 -5.87
CA TYR A 60 -1.39 -0.40 -6.26
C TYR A 60 -1.68 0.47 -5.03
N GLY A 61 -1.59 1.79 -5.17
CA GLY A 61 -1.87 2.72 -4.08
C GLY A 61 -1.26 4.10 -4.30
N ASP A 62 -1.41 4.94 -3.28
CA ASP A 62 -0.88 6.30 -3.27
C ASP A 62 0.54 6.34 -2.69
N VAL A 63 1.39 7.18 -3.27
CA VAL A 63 2.74 7.49 -2.76
C VAL A 63 2.99 9.00 -2.83
N GLU A 64 3.78 9.53 -1.88
CA GLU A 64 4.20 10.93 -1.92
C GLU A 64 5.43 11.10 -2.84
N ALA A 65 5.22 11.52 -4.09
CA ALA A 65 6.30 11.63 -5.07
C ALA A 65 6.15 12.86 -5.97
N LYS A 66 7.26 13.47 -6.40
CA LYS A 66 7.27 14.60 -7.34
C LYS A 66 7.65 14.17 -8.75
N ASN A 67 8.27 13.01 -8.91
CA ASN A 67 8.73 12.46 -10.20
C ASN A 67 8.98 10.95 -10.06
N LEU A 68 9.35 10.29 -11.16
CA LEU A 68 9.62 8.85 -11.19
C LEU A 68 10.86 8.45 -10.36
N GLU A 69 11.83 9.35 -10.15
CA GLU A 69 13.01 9.08 -9.31
C GLU A 69 12.64 9.04 -7.82
N ASP A 70 11.69 9.87 -7.38
CA ASP A 70 11.15 9.78 -6.02
C ASP A 70 10.44 8.43 -5.81
N ILE A 71 9.67 7.97 -6.81
CA ILE A 71 9.04 6.64 -6.79
C ILE A 71 10.13 5.56 -6.72
N PHE A 72 11.16 5.64 -7.55
CA PHE A 72 12.28 4.70 -7.50
C PHE A 72 12.91 4.63 -6.11
N ARG A 73 13.17 5.79 -5.49
CA ARG A 73 13.71 5.89 -4.14
C ARG A 73 12.80 5.24 -3.10
N ILE A 74 11.50 5.50 -3.15
CA ILE A 74 10.51 4.93 -2.21
C ILE A 74 10.57 3.39 -2.24
N PHE A 75 10.54 2.79 -3.43
CA PHE A 75 10.56 1.33 -3.59
C PHE A 75 11.94 0.68 -3.40
N ASN A 76 12.97 1.46 -3.12
CA ASN A 76 14.34 0.99 -2.87
C ASN A 76 14.87 1.36 -1.47
N THR A 77 14.02 1.91 -0.61
CA THR A 77 14.37 2.30 0.77
C THR A 77 13.39 1.69 1.78
N ASP A 78 13.51 2.06 3.04
CA ASP A 78 12.56 1.71 4.10
C ASP A 78 11.22 2.48 3.99
N GLU A 79 11.10 3.39 3.03
CA GLU A 79 9.84 4.07 2.67
C GLU A 79 8.90 3.18 1.82
N ILE A 80 9.31 1.96 1.45
CA ILE A 80 8.52 1.08 0.59
C ILE A 80 7.15 0.76 1.22
N PRO A 81 6.03 0.91 0.48
CA PRO A 81 4.70 0.65 1.04
C PRO A 81 4.55 -0.79 1.55
N GLY A 82 3.96 -0.94 2.74
CA GLY A 82 3.76 -2.25 3.38
C GLY A 82 2.91 -3.24 2.57
N THR A 83 2.07 -2.73 1.67
CA THR A 83 1.22 -3.50 0.75
C THR A 83 1.96 -3.97 -0.51
N HIS A 84 3.22 -3.58 -0.71
CA HIS A 84 4.04 -4.05 -1.82
C HIS A 84 4.34 -5.56 -1.71
N GLN A 85 4.08 -6.28 -2.80
CA GLN A 85 4.20 -7.75 -2.88
C GLN A 85 5.38 -8.22 -3.74
N GLY A 86 6.21 -7.29 -4.21
CA GLY A 86 7.29 -7.52 -5.14
C GLY A 86 8.69 -7.45 -4.54
N HIS A 87 9.69 -7.34 -5.42
CA HIS A 87 11.04 -6.92 -5.04
C HIS A 87 11.18 -5.40 -5.20
N SER A 88 12.27 -4.84 -4.68
CA SER A 88 12.63 -3.44 -4.91
C SER A 88 12.59 -3.08 -6.40
N LEU A 89 12.16 -1.86 -6.70
CA LEU A 89 11.98 -1.41 -8.09
C LEU A 89 13.31 -1.48 -8.84
N SER A 90 13.30 -2.07 -10.01
CA SER A 90 14.51 -2.41 -10.77
C SER A 90 14.28 -2.33 -12.28
N VAL A 91 15.36 -2.47 -13.05
CA VAL A 91 15.29 -2.55 -14.51
C VAL A 91 14.26 -3.61 -14.92
N SER A 92 13.49 -3.35 -15.97
CA SER A 92 12.35 -4.15 -16.46
C SER A 92 11.02 -3.98 -15.74
N ASP A 93 10.99 -3.30 -14.59
CA ASP A 93 9.72 -3.00 -13.93
C ASP A 93 8.99 -1.85 -14.65
N ILE A 94 7.66 -1.85 -14.57
CA ILE A 94 6.80 -0.78 -15.12
C ILE A 94 6.15 -0.03 -13.97
N VAL A 95 6.21 1.30 -14.01
CA VAL A 95 5.42 2.20 -13.15
C VAL A 95 4.30 2.80 -14.00
N GLU A 96 3.05 2.53 -13.65
CA GLU A 96 1.90 3.20 -14.24
C GLU A 96 1.43 4.34 -13.33
N VAL A 97 1.41 5.55 -13.86
CA VAL A 97 0.94 6.76 -13.17
C VAL A 97 -0.51 7.02 -13.56
N LEU A 98 -1.42 6.98 -12.59
CA LEU A 98 -2.88 7.01 -12.81
C LEU A 98 -3.49 8.40 -12.61
N ASP A 99 -2.93 9.22 -11.71
CA ASP A 99 -3.44 10.54 -11.41
C ASP A 99 -2.68 11.65 -12.15
N ASN A 100 -3.41 12.71 -12.52
CA ASN A 100 -2.84 13.91 -13.14
C ASN A 100 -2.02 14.71 -12.11
N VAL A 101 -0.77 14.31 -11.90
CA VAL A 101 0.20 15.04 -11.08
C VAL A 101 0.86 16.12 -11.94
N PRO A 102 1.13 17.33 -11.42
CA PRO A 102 1.64 18.43 -12.24
C PRO A 102 2.95 18.17 -13.00
N SER A 103 3.74 17.16 -12.59
CA SER A 103 5.12 16.93 -13.04
C SER A 103 5.36 15.58 -13.74
N VAL A 104 4.37 14.68 -13.82
CA VAL A 104 4.49 13.39 -14.52
C VAL A 104 3.20 13.14 -15.30
N GLU A 105 3.31 12.92 -16.61
CA GLU A 105 2.14 12.58 -17.41
C GLU A 105 1.60 11.20 -17.03
N ASN A 106 0.29 11.01 -17.09
CA ASN A 106 -0.30 9.69 -16.95
C ASN A 106 0.25 8.74 -18.03
N GLY A 107 0.42 7.47 -17.66
CA GLY A 107 0.89 6.42 -18.54
C GLY A 107 1.86 5.47 -17.87
N CYS A 108 2.37 4.53 -18.66
CA CYS A 108 3.30 3.51 -18.22
C CYS A 108 4.74 3.90 -18.53
N TYR A 109 5.62 3.69 -17.55
CA TYR A 109 7.04 4.03 -17.61
C TYR A 109 7.87 2.80 -17.27
N PHE A 110 8.68 2.36 -18.23
CA PHE A 110 9.66 1.30 -18.04
C PHE A 110 10.86 1.84 -17.28
N CYS A 111 11.22 1.17 -16.18
CA CYS A 111 12.47 1.42 -15.47
C CYS A 111 13.61 0.83 -16.31
N ASP A 112 14.46 1.68 -16.88
CA ASP A 112 15.64 1.25 -17.62
C ASP A 112 16.89 1.31 -16.73
N SER A 113 18.03 0.90 -17.28
CA SER A 113 19.37 1.05 -16.73
C SER A 113 19.70 2.49 -16.31
N VAL A 114 19.10 3.49 -16.98
CA VAL A 114 19.21 4.90 -16.63
C VAL A 114 17.85 5.57 -16.77
N GLY A 115 17.22 5.87 -15.62
CA GLY A 115 15.95 6.58 -15.56
C GLY A 115 14.77 5.76 -16.10
N PHE A 116 13.78 6.47 -16.65
CA PHE A 116 12.51 5.89 -17.06
C PHE A 116 12.14 6.29 -18.48
N GLU A 117 11.57 5.34 -19.21
CA GLU A 117 11.07 5.56 -20.57
C GLU A 117 9.57 5.31 -20.65
N LYS A 118 8.81 6.25 -21.21
CA LYS A 118 7.37 6.06 -21.45
C LYS A 118 7.16 4.98 -22.51
N VAL A 119 6.26 4.04 -22.26
CA VAL A 119 5.96 2.90 -23.12
C VAL A 119 4.47 2.75 -23.37
N ASP A 120 4.13 2.18 -24.52
CA ASP A 120 2.78 1.69 -24.80
C ASP A 120 2.64 0.29 -24.18
N PHE A 121 1.89 0.20 -23.09
CA PHE A 121 1.79 -1.00 -22.25
C PHE A 121 0.35 -1.18 -21.80
N ASP A 122 -0.27 -2.28 -22.21
CA ASP A 122 -1.64 -2.63 -21.83
C ASP A 122 -1.65 -3.34 -20.48
N SER A 123 -1.76 -2.55 -19.41
CA SER A 123 -1.70 -3.07 -18.05
C SER A 123 -2.88 -3.95 -17.64
N SER A 124 -3.96 -3.97 -18.44
CA SER A 124 -5.14 -4.84 -18.22
C SER A 124 -4.86 -6.34 -18.46
N GLN A 125 -3.74 -6.65 -19.11
CA GLN A 125 -3.29 -8.02 -19.39
C GLN A 125 -2.40 -8.61 -18.28
N CYS A 126 -1.96 -7.77 -17.34
CA CYS A 126 -1.13 -8.20 -16.22
C CYS A 126 -1.95 -9.06 -15.25
N ALA A 127 -1.29 -9.98 -14.56
CA ALA A 127 -1.92 -10.65 -13.42
C ALA A 127 -2.16 -9.66 -12.26
N ASP A 128 -3.27 -9.83 -11.54
CA ASP A 128 -3.58 -9.05 -10.36
C ASP A 128 -2.63 -9.35 -9.19
N MET A 129 -2.64 -8.48 -8.18
CA MET A 129 -2.00 -8.74 -6.88
C MET A 129 -2.55 -10.02 -6.25
N ALA A 130 -1.74 -10.73 -5.47
CA ALA A 130 -2.17 -11.93 -4.77
C ALA A 130 -2.84 -11.59 -3.42
N GLY A 131 -3.60 -12.53 -2.87
CA GLY A 131 -4.17 -12.42 -1.52
C GLY A 131 -5.67 -12.14 -1.51
N LYS A 132 -6.19 -11.62 -0.40
CA LYS A 132 -7.60 -11.33 -0.18
C LYS A 132 -7.95 -9.92 -0.60
N ARG A 133 -9.16 -9.76 -1.14
CA ARG A 133 -9.73 -8.46 -1.50
C ARG A 133 -10.07 -7.68 -0.23
N VAL A 134 -9.45 -6.51 -0.09
CA VAL A 134 -9.59 -5.63 1.06
C VAL A 134 -9.83 -4.19 0.62
N LEU A 135 -10.32 -3.36 1.54
CA LEU A 135 -10.31 -1.91 1.40
C LEU A 135 -9.21 -1.35 2.31
N PHE A 136 -8.14 -0.80 1.73
CA PHE A 136 -6.99 -0.25 2.45
C PHE A 136 -7.11 1.28 2.54
N VAL A 137 -6.79 1.84 3.70
CA VAL A 137 -6.95 3.28 3.98
C VAL A 137 -5.70 3.80 4.66
N MET A 138 -5.03 4.75 4.01
CA MET A 138 -3.91 5.52 4.59
C MET A 138 -4.44 6.81 5.26
N PRO A 139 -3.73 7.32 6.29
CA PRO A 139 -4.00 8.66 6.83
C PRO A 139 -4.08 9.71 5.72
N HIS A 140 -5.01 10.65 5.76
CA HIS A 140 -5.17 11.71 4.76
C HIS A 140 -5.51 11.27 3.31
N HIS A 141 -5.66 9.96 3.03
CA HIS A 141 -6.00 9.45 1.70
C HIS A 141 -7.43 8.88 1.63
N THR A 142 -7.93 8.77 0.40
CA THR A 142 -9.17 8.06 0.11
C THR A 142 -8.92 6.54 0.12
N PRO A 143 -9.94 5.72 0.41
CA PRO A 143 -9.79 4.26 0.41
C PRO A 143 -9.38 3.71 -0.96
N VAL A 144 -8.54 2.67 -0.96
CA VAL A 144 -8.10 1.95 -2.16
C VAL A 144 -8.47 0.47 -2.03
N GLU A 145 -9.20 -0.05 -3.02
CA GLU A 145 -9.45 -1.48 -3.15
C GLU A 145 -8.18 -2.18 -3.65
N ILE A 146 -7.62 -3.09 -2.85
CA ILE A 146 -6.40 -3.83 -3.18
C ILE A 146 -6.52 -5.30 -2.75
N ARG A 147 -5.48 -6.08 -3.03
CA ARG A 147 -5.31 -7.42 -2.45
C ARG A 147 -4.12 -7.47 -1.50
N ILE A 148 -4.30 -8.10 -0.33
CA ILE A 148 -3.26 -8.30 0.69
C ILE A 148 -3.12 -9.80 0.99
N GLY A 149 -1.90 -10.30 1.12
CA GLY A 149 -1.64 -11.69 1.52
C GLY A 149 -2.33 -12.05 2.84
N ASN A 150 -2.89 -13.27 2.92
CA ASN A 150 -3.67 -13.71 4.08
C ASN A 150 -2.81 -14.28 5.23
N ASP A 151 -1.50 -14.12 5.17
CA ASP A 151 -0.58 -14.53 6.22
C ASP A 151 -0.29 -13.36 7.17
N LEU A 152 0.00 -13.68 8.44
CA LEU A 152 0.26 -12.69 9.49
C LEU A 152 1.34 -11.68 9.08
N LYS A 153 2.41 -12.12 8.42
CA LYS A 153 3.52 -11.24 8.02
C LYS A 153 3.08 -10.25 6.94
N SER A 154 2.21 -10.64 6.01
CA SER A 154 1.63 -9.72 5.03
C SER A 154 0.71 -8.68 5.68
N MET A 155 -0.15 -9.09 6.62
CA MET A 155 -1.03 -8.17 7.33
C MET A 155 -0.26 -7.18 8.22
N GLN A 156 0.73 -7.65 8.99
CA GLN A 156 1.60 -6.81 9.81
C GLN A 156 2.39 -5.79 8.98
N ARG A 157 2.93 -6.21 7.83
CA ARG A 157 3.59 -5.27 6.91
C ARG A 157 2.63 -4.18 6.42
N ALA A 158 1.40 -4.55 6.08
CA ALA A 158 0.42 -3.60 5.55
C ALA A 158 0.04 -2.50 6.56
N VAL A 159 -0.11 -2.85 7.85
CA VAL A 159 -0.46 -1.88 8.91
C VAL A 159 0.76 -1.24 9.58
N GLY A 160 1.97 -1.79 9.37
CA GLY A 160 3.22 -1.22 9.89
C GLY A 160 3.66 -1.75 11.25
N GLY A 161 2.95 -2.71 11.84
CA GLY A 161 3.20 -3.18 13.21
C GLY A 161 2.48 -4.47 13.59
N LEU A 162 2.24 -4.66 14.89
CA LEU A 162 1.43 -5.77 15.39
C LEU A 162 -0.04 -5.53 15.01
N ILE A 163 -0.77 -6.57 14.62
CA ILE A 163 -2.14 -6.38 14.16
C ILE A 163 -3.12 -6.45 15.31
N GLU A 164 -4.08 -5.53 15.32
CA GLU A 164 -5.32 -5.65 16.06
C GLU A 164 -6.46 -5.89 15.06
N MET A 165 -7.36 -6.82 15.39
CA MET A 165 -8.57 -7.11 14.61
C MET A 165 -9.79 -6.68 15.40
N ILE A 166 -10.50 -5.68 14.91
CA ILE A 166 -11.68 -5.09 15.54
C ILE A 166 -12.91 -5.41 14.69
N CYS A 167 -14.03 -5.75 15.32
CA CYS A 167 -15.31 -5.98 14.66
C CYS A 167 -16.33 -4.87 15.00
N PRO A 168 -16.10 -3.62 14.59
CA PRO A 168 -16.90 -2.45 14.99
C PRO A 168 -18.20 -2.30 14.17
N PHE A 169 -18.61 -3.36 13.45
CA PHE A 169 -19.71 -3.31 12.49
C PHE A 169 -20.75 -4.34 12.93
N GLU A 170 -21.93 -3.86 13.32
CA GLU A 170 -22.93 -4.68 14.03
C GLU A 170 -23.44 -5.91 13.26
N ASP A 171 -23.29 -6.02 11.93
CA ASP A 171 -24.00 -7.08 11.18
C ASP A 171 -23.33 -7.61 9.89
N GLU A 172 -22.01 -7.48 9.70
CA GLU A 172 -21.47 -7.67 8.33
C GLU A 172 -20.23 -8.53 8.17
N SER A 173 -19.83 -9.34 9.15
CA SER A 173 -18.59 -10.15 9.07
C SER A 173 -17.34 -9.33 8.69
N ALA A 174 -17.42 -8.00 8.70
CA ALA A 174 -16.32 -7.13 8.32
C ALA A 174 -15.45 -6.92 9.54
N ILE A 175 -14.15 -7.01 9.33
CA ILE A 175 -13.10 -6.87 10.34
C ILE A 175 -12.25 -5.70 9.90
N LEU A 176 -12.03 -4.75 10.80
CA LEU A 176 -11.00 -3.73 10.64
C LEU A 176 -9.70 -4.27 11.22
N VAL A 177 -8.62 -4.17 10.45
CA VAL A 177 -7.28 -4.56 10.86
C VAL A 177 -6.38 -3.32 10.86
N CYS A 178 -5.79 -3.01 12.00
CA CYS A 178 -4.90 -1.86 12.19
C CYS A 178 -3.66 -2.24 13.03
N ASP A 179 -2.75 -1.30 13.26
CA ASP A 179 -1.63 -1.48 14.18
C ASP A 179 -2.10 -1.34 15.64
N GLU A 180 -1.93 -2.40 16.44
CA GLU A 180 -2.25 -2.46 17.88
C GLU A 180 -1.50 -1.37 18.67
N GLU A 181 -0.29 -1.01 18.23
CA GLU A 181 0.57 -0.03 18.91
C GLU A 181 0.64 1.30 18.15
N GLY A 182 -0.19 1.53 17.13
CA GLY A 182 -0.07 2.66 16.22
C GLY A 182 -0.02 4.03 16.92
N LYS A 183 -0.90 4.26 17.90
CA LYS A 183 -0.90 5.50 18.71
C LYS A 183 0.35 5.63 19.57
N LEU A 184 0.78 4.53 20.19
CA LEU A 184 1.97 4.47 21.06
C LEU A 184 3.26 4.76 20.28
N ASN A 185 3.29 4.30 19.03
CA ASN A 185 4.40 4.48 18.11
C ASN A 185 4.39 5.84 17.39
N GLY A 186 3.41 6.70 17.70
CA GLY A 186 3.30 8.05 17.15
C GLY A 186 2.89 8.09 15.69
N MET A 187 2.12 7.10 15.22
CA MET A 187 1.54 7.14 13.87
C MET A 187 0.50 8.26 13.75
N GLU A 188 0.38 8.83 12.55
CA GLU A 188 -0.62 9.86 12.24
C GLU A 188 -2.05 9.31 12.39
N GLY A 189 -2.99 10.17 12.80
CA GLY A 189 -4.40 9.81 12.92
C GLY A 189 -5.03 9.59 11.54
N ASN A 190 -5.83 8.54 11.40
CA ASN A 190 -6.42 8.14 10.12
C ASN A 190 -7.93 8.40 10.06
N ARG A 191 -8.70 7.76 10.94
CA ARG A 191 -10.17 7.88 10.99
C ARG A 191 -10.67 7.74 12.43
N ARG A 192 -11.80 8.37 12.72
CA ARG A 192 -12.52 8.17 13.98
C ARG A 192 -13.42 6.94 13.89
N LEU A 193 -13.43 6.11 14.91
CA LEU A 193 -14.22 4.89 14.96
C LEU A 193 -14.70 4.62 16.40
N GLU A 194 -16.00 4.46 16.59
CA GLU A 194 -16.61 4.09 17.89
C GLU A 194 -16.18 4.95 19.10
N GLY A 195 -15.91 6.23 18.87
CA GLY A 195 -15.44 7.15 19.92
C GLY A 195 -13.95 7.00 20.23
N ASP A 196 -13.19 6.42 19.32
CA ASP A 196 -11.73 6.30 19.36
C ASP A 196 -11.10 6.75 18.03
N VAL A 197 -9.78 6.84 17.99
CA VAL A 197 -8.98 7.18 16.80
C VAL A 197 -8.20 5.97 16.32
N ILE A 198 -8.27 5.65 15.03
CA ILE A 198 -7.34 4.73 14.39
C ILE A 198 -6.08 5.52 14.02
N ALA A 199 -4.90 5.07 14.46
CA ALA A 199 -3.62 5.67 14.10
C ALA A 199 -2.88 4.76 13.11
N GLY A 200 -2.33 5.36 12.04
CA GLY A 200 -1.66 4.66 10.96
C GLY A 200 -2.60 4.02 9.93
N PRO A 201 -2.04 3.28 8.96
CA PRO A 201 -2.84 2.58 7.96
C PRO A 201 -3.71 1.47 8.57
N PHE A 202 -4.88 1.27 7.99
CA PHE A 202 -5.75 0.15 8.31
C PHE A 202 -6.34 -0.46 7.04
N PHE A 203 -6.89 -1.66 7.16
CA PHE A 203 -7.72 -2.23 6.10
C PHE A 203 -8.94 -2.94 6.64
N ILE A 204 -9.92 -3.11 5.78
CA ILE A 204 -11.14 -3.86 6.05
C ILE A 204 -11.09 -5.16 5.26
N ILE A 205 -11.34 -6.26 5.93
CA ILE A 205 -11.42 -7.61 5.37
C ILE A 205 -12.67 -8.30 5.90
N ARG A 206 -13.04 -9.45 5.35
CA ARG A 206 -14.20 -10.21 5.80
C ARG A 206 -13.78 -11.45 6.58
N ASP A 207 -14.50 -11.76 7.66
CA ASP A 207 -14.48 -13.04 8.37
C ASP A 207 -15.08 -14.14 7.48
N ASP A 208 -14.47 -15.32 7.47
CA ASP A 208 -15.01 -16.49 6.80
C ASP A 208 -15.98 -17.31 7.67
N GLY A 209 -16.08 -16.99 8.96
CA GLY A 209 -16.92 -17.69 9.93
C GLY A 209 -16.29 -18.95 10.51
N GLU A 210 -15.07 -19.29 10.10
CA GLU A 210 -14.28 -20.44 10.57
C GLU A 210 -12.99 -19.99 11.30
N GLY A 211 -12.87 -18.70 11.60
CA GLY A 211 -11.72 -18.08 12.26
C GLY A 211 -10.61 -17.65 11.29
N GLY A 212 -10.88 -17.67 9.99
CA GLY A 212 -10.02 -17.11 8.95
C GLY A 212 -10.60 -15.84 8.34
N THR A 213 -10.15 -15.53 7.12
CA THR A 213 -10.62 -14.36 6.38
C THR A 213 -10.94 -14.69 4.93
N THR A 214 -11.84 -13.92 4.35
CA THR A 214 -12.30 -14.03 2.98
C THR A 214 -12.41 -12.68 2.30
N ASP A 215 -12.68 -12.71 1.00
CA ASP A 215 -12.80 -11.50 0.17
C ASP A 215 -14.01 -10.67 0.60
N LEU A 216 -13.83 -9.34 0.63
CA LEU A 216 -14.97 -8.41 0.70
C LEU A 216 -15.89 -8.61 -0.52
N THR A 217 -17.20 -8.55 -0.27
CA THR A 217 -18.20 -8.49 -1.34
C THR A 217 -18.21 -7.10 -1.99
N ASP A 218 -18.79 -6.98 -3.19
CA ASP A 218 -18.94 -5.69 -3.86
C ASP A 218 -19.76 -4.70 -3.01
N GLU A 219 -20.79 -5.19 -2.33
CA GLU A 219 -21.62 -4.39 -1.43
C GLU A 219 -20.80 -3.85 -0.25
N GLN A 220 -19.94 -4.68 0.35
CA GLN A 220 -19.06 -4.26 1.43
C GLN A 220 -18.01 -3.25 0.96
N VAL A 221 -17.35 -3.50 -0.17
CA VAL A 221 -16.38 -2.55 -0.74
C VAL A 221 -17.05 -1.19 -0.96
N GLN A 222 -18.22 -1.17 -1.61
CA GLN A 222 -18.94 0.07 -1.87
C GLN A 222 -19.38 0.77 -0.58
N LYS A 223 -19.89 0.01 0.39
CA LYS A 223 -20.34 0.55 1.69
C LYS A 223 -19.17 1.19 2.44
N TYR A 224 -18.06 0.49 2.58
CA TYR A 224 -16.93 0.98 3.37
C TYR A 224 -16.12 2.05 2.63
N ALA A 225 -16.05 2.00 1.30
CA ALA A 225 -15.50 3.08 0.50
C ALA A 225 -16.28 4.39 0.73
N ASN A 226 -17.62 4.31 0.78
CA ASN A 226 -18.47 5.46 1.10
C ASN A 226 -18.31 5.91 2.56
N ARG A 227 -18.19 4.97 3.52
CA ARG A 227 -18.01 5.29 4.94
C ARG A 227 -16.72 6.07 5.21
N PHE A 228 -15.63 5.70 4.54
CA PHE A 228 -14.30 6.27 4.77
C PHE A 228 -13.84 7.20 3.63
N ALA A 229 -14.78 7.64 2.78
CA ALA A 229 -14.49 8.42 1.58
C ALA A 229 -13.72 9.71 1.87
N GLU A 230 -14.14 10.44 2.91
CA GLU A 230 -13.52 11.70 3.30
C GLU A 230 -12.34 11.43 4.24
N PRO A 231 -11.13 11.91 3.91
CA PRO A 231 -10.04 12.04 4.87
C PRO A 231 -10.44 12.88 6.07
N GLU A 232 -9.99 12.47 7.25
CA GLU A 232 -10.24 13.21 8.49
C GLU A 232 -8.96 13.87 8.99
N GLU A 233 -9.08 15.11 9.46
CA GLU A 233 -8.01 15.78 10.21
C GLU A 233 -8.15 15.42 11.69
N ILE A 234 -7.09 14.84 12.26
CA ILE A 234 -7.00 14.40 13.64
C ILE A 234 -5.70 14.96 14.21
N SER A 235 -5.79 15.75 15.28
CA SER A 235 -4.62 16.40 15.87
C SER A 235 -3.80 15.41 16.70
N PRO A 236 -2.48 15.66 16.90
CA PRO A 236 -1.68 14.88 17.84
C PRO A 236 -2.27 14.86 19.26
N GLU A 237 -2.84 15.99 19.72
CA GLU A 237 -3.50 16.12 21.02
C GLU A 237 -4.69 15.16 21.16
N GLU A 238 -5.49 15.02 20.10
CA GLU A 238 -6.62 14.07 20.10
C GLU A 238 -6.11 12.62 20.16
N ILE A 239 -5.06 12.27 19.42
CA ILE A 239 -4.44 10.94 19.50
C ILE A 239 -3.97 10.65 20.94
N GLU A 240 -3.35 11.64 21.60
CA GLU A 240 -2.88 11.54 22.99
C GLU A 240 -4.02 11.31 23.98
N ASP A 241 -5.15 12.01 23.83
CA ASP A 241 -6.35 11.82 24.66
C ASP A 241 -6.90 10.38 24.56
N HIS A 242 -6.64 9.71 23.43
CA HIS A 242 -7.06 8.35 23.12
C HIS A 242 -6.03 7.26 23.47
N LEU A 243 -4.92 7.61 24.13
CA LEU A 243 -3.92 6.63 24.60
C LEU A 243 -4.38 5.82 25.82
N GLY A 244 -5.38 6.30 26.56
CA GLY A 244 -5.87 5.62 27.77
C GLY A 244 -4.98 5.76 29.00
N PHE A 245 -3.94 6.61 28.97
CA PHE A 245 -3.11 6.97 30.12
C PHE A 245 -2.60 8.41 30.02
N THR A 246 -2.38 9.07 31.16
CA THR A 246 -1.93 10.46 31.23
C THR A 246 -0.43 10.54 31.45
N PHE A 247 0.30 11.20 30.55
CA PHE A 247 1.68 11.57 30.81
C PHE A 247 1.72 12.70 31.84
N THR A 248 2.30 12.45 33.02
CA THR A 248 2.58 13.50 34.01
C THR A 248 4.01 13.99 33.79
N SER A 249 4.16 15.21 33.29
CA SER A 249 5.45 15.90 33.29
C SER A 249 5.79 16.39 34.70
N MET A 250 7.03 16.15 35.13
CA MET A 250 7.60 16.67 36.38
C MET A 250 8.27 18.02 36.16
#